data_AF-A0A135LI99-F1
#
_entry.id   AF-A0A135LI99-F1
#
_cell.length_a   1.000
_cell.length_b   1.000
_cell.length_c   1.000
_cell.angle_alpha   90.00
_cell.angle_beta   90.00
_cell.angle_gamma   90.00
#
_symmetry.space_group_name_H-M   'P 1'
#
loop_
_entity.id
_entity.type
_entity.pdbx_description
1 polymer ?
#
loop_
_entity_poly.entity_id
_entity_poly.type
_entity_poly.pdbx_seq_one_letter_code
_entity_poly.pdbx_strand_id
1 'polypeptide(L)'
;MRLPGTYGDVNATHNGDLSNLSRFVPSDWRPAIWVRVLPAMENILYGANISNILSAHQNVVLDILAWIPYGLCHYGAPFVVSLILFFFGPPGTTPLYARTLGYISMVAVFVQLAFPCSPPWYENLYGLAPADYSMQGNPAGLARIDKLLGIDLYTSGFKQSPVVFGAFPSLHAADSTLAALFMSHVFPRLKPLWVTYTLWMWWATMYLSHHYAVDLVCGGLLATVAFYFAKTRFLPRVQSDKMFRWDYDYVEIGDYSRESGYDLASLDGDFNLDSDEWTVGSSSSVSSGSLSPVDDHYTWESETLTSNHDIEAGR
;
A
#
# COMPACT_ATOMS: atom_id res chain seq x y z
N MET A 1 1.67 -78.02 -9.16
CA MET A 1 1.17 -77.49 -10.46
C MET A 1 0.86 -76.02 -10.24
N ARG A 2 1.55 -75.13 -10.94
CA ARG A 2 1.68 -73.68 -10.70
C ARG A 2 1.38 -72.96 -12.03
N LEU A 3 0.77 -71.76 -11.93
CA LEU A 3 0.65 -70.67 -12.93
C LEU A 3 -0.43 -70.82 -14.03
N PRO A 4 -0.86 -69.73 -14.74
CA PRO A 4 -0.46 -68.29 -14.73
C PRO A 4 -1.70 -67.34 -14.57
N GLY A 5 -1.71 -66.00 -14.60
CA GLY A 5 -0.76 -64.93 -14.93
C GLY A 5 -1.49 -63.57 -14.87
N THR A 6 -0.70 -62.53 -14.62
CA THR A 6 -0.95 -61.08 -14.52
C THR A 6 -1.57 -60.43 -15.77
N TYR A 7 -2.42 -59.41 -15.61
CA TYR A 7 -2.64 -58.25 -16.52
C TYR A 7 -3.58 -57.25 -15.79
N GLY A 8 -3.31 -55.95 -15.62
CA GLY A 8 -2.14 -55.16 -15.97
C GLY A 8 -2.21 -53.82 -15.22
N ASP A 9 -1.03 -53.34 -14.81
CA ASP A 9 -0.80 -51.95 -14.42
C ASP A 9 -1.21 -51.04 -15.58
N VAL A 10 -2.25 -50.24 -15.38
CA VAL A 10 -2.50 -49.10 -16.25
C VAL A 10 -1.55 -48.02 -15.79
N ASN A 11 -0.41 -47.93 -16.48
CA ASN A 11 0.50 -46.81 -16.45
C ASN A 11 -0.30 -45.50 -16.56
N ALA A 12 -0.59 -44.87 -15.42
CA ALA A 12 -0.88 -43.46 -15.37
C ALA A 12 0.40 -42.77 -15.85
N THR A 13 0.36 -42.28 -17.08
CA THR A 13 1.38 -41.44 -17.68
C THR A 13 1.53 -40.20 -16.79
N HIS A 14 2.50 -40.27 -15.89
CA HIS A 14 2.83 -39.25 -14.91
C HIS A 14 3.58 -38.11 -15.60
N ASN A 15 2.94 -37.46 -16.59
CA ASN A 15 3.32 -36.11 -17.01
C ASN A 15 2.71 -35.13 -16.00
N GLY A 16 3.14 -35.29 -14.74
CA GLY A 16 2.70 -34.46 -13.63
C GLY A 16 3.37 -33.10 -13.74
N ASP A 17 2.64 -32.13 -14.28
CA ASP A 17 2.95 -30.69 -14.24
C ASP A 17 3.53 -30.29 -12.86
N LEU A 18 4.82 -29.92 -12.80
CA LEU A 18 5.65 -29.84 -11.59
C LEU A 18 5.31 -28.65 -10.68
N SER A 19 4.21 -27.95 -10.95
CA SER A 19 4.00 -26.58 -10.50
C SER A 19 3.22 -26.44 -9.19
N ASN A 20 2.30 -27.35 -8.84
CA ASN A 20 1.38 -27.15 -7.72
C ASN A 20 2.00 -27.55 -6.35
N LEU A 21 2.14 -26.60 -5.43
CA LEU A 21 2.78 -26.79 -4.11
C LEU A 21 2.02 -27.79 -3.23
N SER A 22 0.70 -27.94 -3.45
CA SER A 22 -0.11 -28.92 -2.73
C SER A 22 0.35 -30.36 -2.95
N ARG A 23 1.08 -30.66 -4.04
CA ARG A 23 1.63 -32.00 -4.29
C ARG A 23 2.73 -32.40 -3.29
N PHE A 24 3.41 -31.45 -2.68
CA PHE A 24 4.41 -31.71 -1.63
C PHE A 24 3.78 -31.97 -0.26
N VAL A 25 2.49 -31.67 -0.10
CA VAL A 25 1.71 -31.96 1.10
C VAL A 25 0.90 -33.25 0.86
N PRO A 26 1.07 -34.30 1.69
CA PRO A 26 0.25 -35.51 1.61
C PRO A 26 -1.24 -35.16 1.58
N SER A 27 -2.05 -35.89 0.81
CA SER A 27 -3.48 -35.62 0.64
C SER A 27 -4.21 -35.42 1.98
N ASP A 28 -3.86 -36.25 2.96
CA ASP A 28 -4.51 -36.31 4.28
C ASP A 28 -4.16 -35.10 5.16
N TRP A 29 -3.12 -34.35 4.79
CA TRP A 29 -2.63 -33.16 5.51
C TRP A 29 -3.07 -31.87 4.82
N ARG A 30 -3.76 -31.96 3.68
CA ARG A 30 -4.21 -30.77 2.96
C ARG A 30 -5.46 -30.20 3.64
N PRO A 31 -5.44 -28.91 4.04
CA PRO A 31 -6.61 -28.30 4.65
C PRO A 31 -7.76 -28.16 3.64
N ALA A 32 -8.98 -27.97 4.16
CA ALA A 32 -10.12 -27.66 3.31
C ALA A 32 -9.94 -26.27 2.67
N ILE A 33 -10.35 -26.13 1.40
CA ILE A 33 -10.32 -24.86 0.68
C ILE A 33 -11.56 -24.04 1.04
N TRP A 34 -11.35 -22.83 1.54
CA TRP A 34 -12.40 -21.94 2.00
C TRP A 34 -12.91 -21.07 0.85
N VAL A 35 -14.04 -21.49 0.27
CA VAL A 35 -14.68 -20.76 -0.83
C VAL A 35 -15.68 -19.68 -0.38
N ARG A 36 -16.06 -19.70 0.91
CA ARG A 36 -17.11 -18.81 1.46
C ARG A 36 -16.59 -17.70 2.37
N VAL A 37 -15.37 -17.84 2.90
CA VAL A 37 -14.86 -16.94 3.95
C VAL A 37 -14.67 -15.53 3.40
N LEU A 38 -13.86 -15.37 2.35
CA LEU A 38 -13.56 -14.04 1.81
C LEU A 38 -14.79 -13.34 1.22
N PRO A 39 -15.64 -14.00 0.40
CA PRO A 39 -16.88 -13.38 -0.07
C PRO A 39 -17.81 -12.95 1.06
N ALA A 40 -17.95 -13.78 2.11
CA ALA A 40 -18.79 -13.43 3.26
C ALA A 40 -18.22 -12.24 4.03
N MET A 41 -16.90 -12.22 4.28
CA MET A 41 -16.25 -11.10 4.96
C MET A 41 -16.37 -9.80 4.17
N GLU A 42 -16.22 -9.83 2.85
CA GLU A 42 -16.34 -8.63 2.02
C GLU A 42 -17.76 -8.05 2.07
N ASN A 43 -18.78 -8.91 1.96
CA ASN A 43 -20.17 -8.50 2.10
C ASN A 43 -20.48 -7.95 3.51
N ILE A 44 -19.95 -8.55 4.57
CA ILE A 44 -20.18 -8.10 5.95
C ILE A 44 -19.49 -6.75 6.21
N LEU A 45 -18.24 -6.60 5.75
CA LEU A 45 -17.40 -5.43 6.07
C LEU A 45 -17.72 -4.22 5.20
N TYR A 46 -18.06 -4.43 3.93
CA TYR A 46 -18.21 -3.35 2.96
C TYR A 46 -19.64 -3.22 2.41
N GLY A 47 -20.56 -4.11 2.81
CA GLY A 47 -21.95 -4.11 2.36
C GLY A 47 -22.15 -4.55 0.90
N ALA A 48 -21.07 -4.90 0.20
CA ALA A 48 -21.09 -5.41 -1.16
C ALA A 48 -19.80 -6.17 -1.49
N ASN A 49 -19.85 -7.02 -2.53
CA ASN A 49 -18.67 -7.65 -3.11
C ASN A 49 -17.96 -6.64 -4.03
N ILE A 50 -17.05 -5.84 -3.45
CA ILE A 50 -16.34 -4.76 -4.13
C ILE A 50 -15.62 -5.30 -5.37
N SER A 51 -14.96 -6.45 -5.24
CA SER A 51 -14.22 -7.06 -6.35
C SER A 51 -15.12 -7.43 -7.54
N ASN A 52 -16.34 -7.90 -7.28
CA ASN A 52 -17.30 -8.18 -8.35
C ASN A 52 -17.86 -6.91 -8.97
N ILE A 53 -18.09 -5.86 -8.19
CA ILE A 53 -18.52 -4.56 -8.73
C ILE A 53 -17.44 -3.96 -9.65
N LEU A 54 -16.19 -3.96 -9.20
CA LEU A 54 -15.07 -3.42 -9.99
C LEU A 54 -14.83 -4.22 -11.27
N SER A 55 -14.94 -5.55 -11.20
CA SER A 55 -14.71 -6.42 -12.36
C SER A 55 -15.91 -6.53 -13.31
N ALA A 56 -17.08 -5.98 -12.97
CA ALA A 56 -18.27 -6.00 -13.83
C ALA A 56 -18.17 -5.05 -15.05
N HIS A 57 -17.42 -3.95 -14.94
CA HIS A 57 -17.31 -2.93 -15.99
C HIS A 57 -15.95 -2.99 -16.68
N GLN A 58 -15.80 -3.94 -17.61
CA GLN A 58 -14.53 -4.21 -18.28
C GLN A 58 -14.41 -3.42 -19.58
N ASN A 59 -13.24 -2.81 -19.80
CA ASN A 59 -12.87 -2.25 -21.09
C ASN A 59 -11.34 -2.26 -21.28
N VAL A 60 -10.90 -2.07 -22.53
CA VAL A 60 -9.49 -2.12 -22.90
C VAL A 60 -8.62 -1.12 -22.15
N VAL A 61 -9.14 0.09 -21.87
CA VAL A 61 -8.38 1.12 -21.16
C VAL A 61 -8.13 0.71 -19.71
N LEU A 62 -9.17 0.24 -19.02
CA LEU A 62 -9.07 -0.24 -17.64
C LEU A 62 -8.22 -1.51 -17.56
N ASP A 63 -8.30 -2.40 -18.55
CA ASP A 63 -7.44 -3.58 -18.66
C ASP A 63 -5.96 -3.17 -18.73
N ILE A 64 -5.60 -2.22 -19.61
CA ILE A 64 -4.22 -1.72 -19.71
C ILE A 64 -3.80 -1.02 -18.41
N LEU A 65 -4.67 -0.19 -17.82
CA LEU A 65 -4.38 0.50 -16.56
C LEU A 65 -4.17 -0.47 -15.39
N ALA A 66 -4.91 -1.57 -15.33
CA ALA A 66 -4.70 -2.60 -14.30
C ALA A 66 -3.46 -3.45 -14.61
N TRP A 67 -3.20 -3.71 -15.88
CA TRP A 67 -2.06 -4.50 -16.32
C TRP A 67 -0.70 -3.85 -16.05
N ILE A 68 -0.59 -2.52 -16.05
CA ILE A 68 0.69 -1.84 -15.76
C ILE A 68 1.22 -2.21 -14.36
N PRO A 69 0.52 -1.92 -13.25
CA PRO A 69 1.01 -2.27 -11.93
C PRO A 69 1.05 -3.79 -11.74
N TYR A 70 -0.03 -4.50 -12.09
CA TYR A 70 -0.21 -5.90 -11.75
C TYR A 70 0.41 -6.89 -12.74
N GLY A 71 0.42 -6.61 -14.03
CA GLY A 71 1.02 -7.51 -15.02
C GLY A 71 2.51 -7.29 -15.24
N LEU A 72 3.00 -6.06 -15.05
CA LEU A 72 4.38 -5.68 -15.38
C LEU A 72 5.19 -5.25 -14.16
N CYS A 73 4.76 -4.22 -13.44
CA CYS A 73 5.61 -3.56 -12.45
C CYS A 73 5.89 -4.42 -11.21
N HIS A 74 4.92 -5.18 -10.70
CA HIS A 74 5.08 -5.86 -9.42
C HIS A 74 6.24 -6.89 -9.40
N TYR A 75 6.57 -7.52 -10.53
CA TYR A 75 7.71 -8.46 -10.60
C TYR A 75 9.06 -7.76 -10.43
N GLY A 76 9.21 -6.55 -10.99
CA GLY A 76 10.44 -5.77 -10.94
C GLY A 76 10.52 -4.84 -9.73
N ALA A 77 9.38 -4.49 -9.13
CA ALA A 77 9.29 -3.48 -8.08
C ALA A 77 10.21 -3.75 -6.88
N PRO A 78 10.30 -4.97 -6.31
CA PRO A 78 11.21 -5.25 -5.20
C PRO A 78 12.67 -4.94 -5.51
N PHE A 79 13.12 -5.21 -6.74
CA PHE A 79 14.49 -4.95 -7.17
C PHE A 79 14.74 -3.46 -7.39
N VAL A 80 13.82 -2.78 -8.05
CA VAL A 80 13.90 -1.32 -8.27
C VAL A 80 13.92 -0.57 -6.95
N VAL A 81 13.00 -0.91 -6.03
CA VAL A 81 12.96 -0.35 -4.68
C VAL A 81 14.27 -0.63 -3.95
N SER A 82 14.79 -1.86 -4.00
CA SER A 82 16.06 -2.21 -3.37
C SER A 82 17.24 -1.39 -3.90
N LEU A 83 17.30 -1.16 -5.22
CA LEU A 83 18.32 -0.32 -5.85
C LEU A 83 18.20 1.14 -5.40
N ILE A 84 17.00 1.70 -5.41
CA ILE A 84 16.77 3.08 -4.95
C ILE A 84 17.17 3.22 -3.48
N LEU A 85 16.69 2.32 -2.61
CA LEU A 85 17.06 2.32 -1.19
C LEU A 85 18.55 2.12 -0.96
N PHE A 86 19.26 1.43 -1.87
CA PHE A 86 20.70 1.22 -1.75
C PHE A 86 21.49 2.49 -2.02
N PHE A 87 21.12 3.26 -3.05
CA PHE A 87 21.84 4.48 -3.41
C PHE A 87 21.50 5.66 -2.51
N PHE A 88 20.22 5.84 -2.19
CA PHE A 88 19.70 7.04 -1.53
C PHE A 88 19.29 6.82 -0.07
N GLY A 89 19.12 5.56 0.36
CA GLY A 89 18.78 5.24 1.73
C GLY A 89 20.02 5.20 2.65
N PRO A 90 19.85 5.47 3.95
CA PRO A 90 20.93 5.31 4.91
C PRO A 90 21.49 3.87 4.91
N PRO A 91 22.78 3.68 5.28
CA PRO A 91 23.37 2.37 5.41
C PRO A 91 22.58 1.42 6.32
N GLY A 92 22.12 0.29 5.75
CA GLY A 92 21.32 -0.73 6.47
C GLY A 92 19.85 -0.80 6.05
N THR A 93 19.35 0.21 5.32
CA THR A 93 17.95 0.27 4.87
C THR A 93 17.59 -0.86 3.89
N THR A 94 18.36 -1.04 2.81
CA THR A 94 18.11 -2.09 1.81
C THR A 94 18.10 -3.51 2.37
N PRO A 95 19.11 -3.97 3.15
CA PRO A 95 19.06 -5.32 3.71
C PRO A 95 17.94 -5.48 4.74
N LEU A 96 17.49 -4.42 5.40
CA LEU A 96 16.30 -4.49 6.26
C LEU A 96 15.01 -4.61 5.46
N TYR A 97 14.87 -3.85 4.37
CA TYR A 97 13.76 -3.98 3.41
C TYR A 97 13.67 -5.42 2.89
N ALA A 98 14.76 -5.96 2.35
CA ALA A 98 14.79 -7.31 1.78
C ALA A 98 14.46 -8.39 2.83
N ARG A 99 15.00 -8.29 4.05
CA ARG A 99 14.65 -9.22 5.15
C ARG A 99 13.19 -9.11 5.55
N THR A 100 12.66 -7.89 5.67
CA THR A 100 11.26 -7.67 6.05
C THR A 100 10.32 -8.22 4.98
N LEU A 101 10.62 -7.96 3.70
CA LEU A 101 9.90 -8.53 2.56
C LEU A 101 9.93 -10.06 2.59
N GLY A 102 11.09 -10.66 2.85
CA GLY A 102 11.21 -12.10 3.03
C GLY A 102 10.36 -12.65 4.18
N TYR A 103 10.38 -12.03 5.35
CA TYR A 103 9.58 -12.46 6.50
C TYR A 103 8.08 -12.37 6.25
N ILE A 104 7.58 -11.24 5.72
CA ILE A 104 6.15 -11.12 5.40
C ILE A 104 5.76 -12.13 4.31
N SER A 105 6.65 -12.42 3.37
CA SER A 105 6.37 -13.39 2.29
C SER A 105 6.25 -14.81 2.84
N MET A 106 7.16 -15.21 3.73
CA MET A 106 7.10 -16.52 4.39
C MET A 106 5.84 -16.65 5.26
N VAL A 107 5.47 -15.60 6.01
CA VAL A 107 4.24 -15.61 6.83
C VAL A 107 3.00 -15.71 5.96
N ALA A 108 2.90 -14.90 4.90
CA ALA A 108 1.76 -14.94 4.00
C ALA A 108 1.62 -16.29 3.29
N VAL A 109 2.71 -16.84 2.74
CA VAL A 109 2.68 -18.17 2.11
C VAL A 109 2.31 -19.25 3.12
N PHE A 110 2.84 -19.19 4.35
CA PHE A 110 2.43 -20.13 5.41
C PHE A 110 0.92 -20.06 5.68
N VAL A 111 0.36 -18.86 5.80
CA VAL A 111 -1.10 -18.67 5.98
C VAL A 111 -1.88 -19.19 4.77
N GLN A 112 -1.43 -18.91 3.54
CA GLN A 112 -2.08 -19.40 2.33
C GLN A 112 -2.11 -20.93 2.24
N LEU A 113 -1.08 -21.61 2.76
CA LEU A 113 -1.03 -23.08 2.82
C LEU A 113 -1.87 -23.65 3.95
N ALA A 114 -1.89 -23.01 5.12
CA ALA A 114 -2.65 -23.46 6.29
C ALA A 114 -4.15 -23.12 6.20
N PHE A 115 -4.49 -22.03 5.49
CA PHE A 115 -5.82 -21.47 5.35
C PHE A 115 -6.09 -21.05 3.89
N PRO A 116 -6.14 -22.01 2.96
CA PRO A 116 -6.34 -21.71 1.54
C PRO A 116 -7.73 -21.13 1.32
N CYS A 117 -7.78 -19.97 0.67
CA CYS A 117 -9.01 -19.24 0.35
C CYS A 117 -9.11 -19.02 -1.15
N SER A 118 -10.31 -19.23 -1.71
CA SER A 118 -10.50 -19.01 -3.14
C SER A 118 -10.51 -17.52 -3.49
N PRO A 119 -9.90 -17.10 -4.60
CA PRO A 119 -9.97 -15.74 -5.14
C PRO A 119 -11.30 -15.43 -5.88
N PRO A 120 -11.57 -14.17 -6.25
CA PRO A 120 -12.82 -13.77 -6.94
C PRO A 120 -13.09 -14.49 -8.27
N TRP A 121 -12.05 -14.77 -9.07
CA TRP A 121 -12.25 -15.50 -10.32
C TRP A 121 -12.87 -16.87 -10.11
N TYR A 122 -12.63 -17.51 -8.96
CA TYR A 122 -13.21 -18.81 -8.65
C TYR A 122 -14.71 -18.69 -8.39
N GLU A 123 -15.10 -17.72 -7.56
CA GLU A 123 -16.52 -17.42 -7.28
C GLU A 123 -17.26 -17.08 -8.59
N ASN A 124 -16.64 -16.31 -9.47
CA ASN A 124 -17.24 -15.91 -10.74
C ASN A 124 -17.48 -17.08 -11.71
N LEU A 125 -16.68 -18.15 -11.64
CA LEU A 125 -16.81 -19.31 -12.53
C LEU A 125 -17.61 -20.47 -11.92
N TYR A 126 -17.45 -20.70 -10.62
CA TYR A 126 -17.96 -21.90 -9.93
C TYR A 126 -18.94 -21.56 -8.80
N GLY A 127 -19.18 -20.28 -8.52
CA GLY A 127 -19.95 -19.84 -7.36
C GLY A 127 -19.28 -20.28 -6.06
N LEU A 128 -20.10 -20.79 -5.13
CA LEU A 128 -19.65 -21.28 -3.83
C LEU A 128 -19.54 -22.82 -3.79
N ALA A 129 -19.38 -23.45 -4.97
CA ALA A 129 -19.16 -24.89 -5.07
C ALA A 129 -17.85 -25.28 -4.35
N PRO A 130 -17.77 -26.49 -3.76
CA PRO A 130 -16.53 -26.95 -3.13
C PRO A 130 -15.38 -26.99 -4.13
N ALA A 131 -14.24 -26.42 -3.75
CA ALA A 131 -13.00 -26.48 -4.51
C ALA A 131 -12.16 -27.71 -4.13
N ASP A 132 -11.30 -28.15 -5.05
CA ASP A 132 -10.39 -29.26 -4.83
C ASP A 132 -9.00 -28.97 -5.42
N TYR A 133 -7.99 -29.71 -4.93
CA TYR A 133 -6.58 -29.50 -5.28
C TYR A 133 -6.18 -29.98 -6.68
N SER A 134 -7.07 -30.61 -7.45
CA SER A 134 -6.83 -30.93 -8.86
C SER A 134 -7.03 -29.74 -9.80
N MET A 135 -7.70 -28.68 -9.31
CA MET A 135 -7.96 -27.47 -10.08
C MET A 135 -6.66 -26.71 -10.39
N GLN A 136 -6.55 -26.27 -11.65
CA GLN A 136 -5.43 -25.44 -12.11
C GLN A 136 -5.68 -23.96 -11.83
N GLY A 137 -4.61 -23.17 -11.78
CA GLY A 137 -4.74 -21.73 -11.65
C GLY A 137 -5.34 -21.09 -12.91
N ASN A 138 -5.94 -19.92 -12.72
CA ASN A 138 -6.67 -19.19 -13.74
C ASN A 138 -6.10 -17.77 -13.89
N PRO A 139 -5.79 -17.31 -15.12
CA PRO A 139 -5.30 -15.94 -15.35
C PRO A 139 -6.36 -14.85 -15.10
N ALA A 140 -7.63 -15.24 -14.89
CA ALA A 140 -8.76 -14.36 -14.66
C ALA A 140 -8.81 -13.20 -15.67
N GLY A 141 -8.85 -11.95 -15.19
CA GLY A 141 -8.87 -10.78 -16.07
C GLY A 141 -7.63 -10.63 -16.96
N LEU A 142 -6.48 -11.21 -16.59
CA LEU A 142 -5.26 -11.14 -17.40
C LEU A 142 -5.37 -11.91 -18.72
N ALA A 143 -6.31 -12.86 -18.83
CA ALA A 143 -6.58 -13.53 -20.11
C ALA A 143 -7.00 -12.53 -21.20
N ARG A 144 -7.62 -11.41 -20.81
CA ARG A 144 -7.96 -10.32 -21.75
C ARG A 144 -6.72 -9.62 -22.28
N ILE A 145 -5.65 -9.51 -21.47
CA ILE A 145 -4.38 -8.93 -21.89
C ILE A 145 -3.64 -9.84 -22.87
N ASP A 146 -3.57 -11.13 -22.56
CA ASP A 146 -3.01 -12.13 -23.49
C ASP A 146 -3.70 -12.03 -24.86
N LYS A 147 -5.03 -11.99 -24.87
CA LYS A 147 -5.83 -11.83 -26.10
C LYS A 147 -5.57 -10.48 -26.79
N LEU A 148 -5.44 -9.39 -26.03
CA LEU A 148 -5.21 -8.05 -26.56
C LEU A 148 -3.84 -7.94 -27.24
N LEU A 149 -2.81 -8.55 -26.66
CA LEU A 149 -1.43 -8.49 -27.15
C LEU A 149 -1.07 -9.65 -28.09
N GLY A 150 -1.91 -10.67 -28.20
CA GLY A 150 -1.64 -11.86 -29.00
C GLY A 150 -0.52 -12.73 -28.42
N ILE A 151 -0.38 -12.76 -27.09
CA ILE A 151 0.64 -13.53 -26.36
C ILE A 151 -0.01 -14.61 -25.50
N ASP A 152 0.78 -15.57 -25.00
CA ASP A 152 0.35 -16.61 -24.05
C ASP A 152 1.26 -16.59 -22.81
N LEU A 153 1.30 -15.44 -22.14
CA LEU A 153 2.16 -15.24 -20.97
C LEU A 153 1.40 -15.55 -19.68
N TYR A 154 0.24 -14.94 -19.48
CA TYR A 154 -0.51 -15.09 -18.24
C TYR A 154 -1.30 -16.39 -18.21
N THR A 155 -1.87 -16.81 -19.34
CA THR A 155 -2.68 -18.01 -19.43
C THR A 155 -1.85 -19.26 -19.17
N SER A 156 -0.68 -19.37 -19.77
CA SER A 156 0.28 -20.44 -19.46
C SER A 156 0.84 -20.32 -18.04
N GLY A 157 1.25 -19.12 -17.61
CA GLY A 157 1.85 -18.89 -16.29
C GLY A 157 0.91 -19.22 -15.12
N PHE A 158 -0.36 -18.80 -15.17
CA PHE A 158 -1.31 -19.05 -14.10
C PHE A 158 -1.75 -20.51 -14.00
N LYS A 159 -1.79 -21.26 -15.12
CA LYS A 159 -2.04 -22.72 -15.06
C LYS A 159 -0.99 -23.44 -14.21
N GLN A 160 0.23 -22.91 -14.20
CA GLN A 160 1.37 -23.39 -13.42
C GLN A 160 1.49 -22.68 -12.05
N SER A 161 0.42 -22.05 -11.55
CA SER A 161 0.48 -21.39 -10.25
C SER A 161 0.68 -22.43 -9.13
N PRO A 162 1.69 -22.24 -8.25
CA PRO A 162 1.94 -23.17 -7.16
C PRO A 162 0.89 -23.11 -6.06
N VAL A 163 0.19 -21.99 -5.90
CA VAL A 163 -0.77 -21.75 -4.82
C VAL A 163 -2.06 -21.16 -5.39
N VAL A 164 -2.85 -22.02 -6.04
CA VAL A 164 -4.11 -21.64 -6.73
C VAL A 164 -5.11 -20.95 -5.79
N PHE A 165 -5.24 -21.45 -4.56
CA PHE A 165 -6.17 -20.95 -3.54
C PHE A 165 -5.44 -20.13 -2.45
N GLY A 166 -4.42 -19.37 -2.86
CA GLY A 166 -3.60 -18.55 -1.97
C GLY A 166 -4.06 -17.09 -1.88
N ALA A 167 -5.37 -16.80 -1.95
CA ALA A 167 -5.85 -15.42 -1.99
C ALA A 167 -5.53 -14.64 -0.69
N PHE A 168 -5.57 -15.30 0.46
CA PHE A 168 -5.44 -14.65 1.77
C PHE A 168 -4.16 -15.03 2.52
N PRO A 169 -3.42 -14.05 3.09
CA PRO A 169 -3.50 -12.62 2.81
C PRO A 169 -2.86 -12.28 1.45
N SER A 170 -3.18 -11.12 0.87
CA SER A 170 -2.61 -10.73 -0.41
C SER A 170 -1.15 -10.31 -0.31
N LEU A 171 -0.28 -11.06 -0.99
CA LEU A 171 1.14 -10.69 -1.15
C LEU A 171 1.34 -9.44 -1.99
N HIS A 172 0.49 -9.19 -2.99
CA HIS A 172 0.57 -7.98 -3.81
C HIS A 172 0.30 -6.73 -2.99
N ALA A 173 -0.70 -6.79 -2.09
CA ALA A 173 -0.93 -5.70 -1.14
C ALA A 173 0.21 -5.55 -0.13
N ALA A 174 0.71 -6.67 0.40
CA ALA A 174 1.79 -6.63 1.40
C ALA A 174 3.08 -6.04 0.81
N ASP A 175 3.53 -6.49 -0.36
CA ASP A 175 4.74 -6.00 -1.03
C ASP A 175 4.61 -4.52 -1.43
N SER A 176 3.53 -4.15 -2.13
CA SER A 176 3.32 -2.75 -2.55
C SER A 176 3.18 -1.78 -1.36
N THR A 177 2.59 -2.23 -0.24
CA THR A 177 2.50 -1.43 1.00
C THR A 177 3.87 -1.32 1.66
N LEU A 178 4.63 -2.42 1.76
CA LEU A 178 5.95 -2.41 2.36
C LEU A 178 6.91 -1.50 1.59
N ALA A 179 6.92 -1.62 0.26
CA ALA A 179 7.67 -0.75 -0.63
C ALA A 179 7.32 0.72 -0.39
N ALA A 180 6.02 1.06 -0.35
CA ALA A 180 5.58 2.43 -0.12
C ALA A 180 6.01 2.97 1.24
N LEU A 181 6.00 2.16 2.31
CA LEU A 181 6.42 2.57 3.64
C LEU A 181 7.93 2.84 3.72
N PHE A 182 8.77 1.96 3.16
CA PHE A 182 10.21 2.19 3.09
C PHE A 182 10.57 3.38 2.20
N MET A 183 9.91 3.53 1.05
CA MET A 183 10.14 4.66 0.14
C MET A 183 9.65 5.97 0.75
N SER A 184 8.57 5.96 1.54
CA SER A 184 8.09 7.14 2.27
C SER A 184 9.02 7.52 3.43
N HIS A 185 9.71 6.54 4.02
CA HIS A 185 10.73 6.80 5.04
C HIS A 185 11.93 7.53 4.44
N VAL A 186 12.43 7.08 3.28
CA VAL A 186 13.59 7.69 2.61
C VAL A 186 13.21 8.99 1.87
N PHE A 187 12.01 9.06 1.28
CA PHE A 187 11.53 10.19 0.50
C PHE A 187 10.16 10.68 0.99
N PRO A 188 10.08 11.34 2.16
CA PRO A 188 8.81 11.74 2.77
C PRO A 188 7.97 12.67 1.88
N ARG A 189 8.61 13.55 1.10
CA ARG A 189 7.93 14.45 0.15
C ARG A 189 7.25 13.72 -1.01
N LEU A 190 7.68 12.49 -1.33
CA LEU A 190 7.11 11.66 -2.39
C LEU A 190 6.10 10.65 -1.86
N LYS A 191 5.74 10.70 -0.56
CA LYS A 191 4.74 9.81 0.04
C LYS A 191 3.43 9.70 -0.77
N PRO A 192 2.84 10.79 -1.29
CA PRO A 192 1.62 10.70 -2.09
C PRO A 192 1.78 9.81 -3.34
N LEU A 193 2.95 9.86 -3.99
CA LEU A 193 3.25 9.03 -5.17
C LEU A 193 3.27 7.54 -4.79
N TRP A 194 3.94 7.19 -3.69
CA TRP A 194 4.07 5.80 -3.24
C TRP A 194 2.73 5.22 -2.79
N VAL A 195 1.94 6.00 -2.05
CA VAL A 195 0.59 5.60 -1.63
C VAL A 195 -0.33 5.42 -2.84
N THR A 196 -0.25 6.32 -3.82
CA THR A 196 -1.04 6.22 -5.07
C THR A 196 -0.71 4.93 -5.81
N TYR A 197 0.57 4.55 -5.90
CA TYR A 197 0.97 3.28 -6.52
C TYR A 197 0.39 2.06 -5.76
N THR A 198 0.44 2.05 -4.43
CA THR A 198 -0.15 0.98 -3.62
C THR A 198 -1.65 0.85 -3.88
N LEU A 199 -2.39 1.96 -3.85
CA LEU A 199 -3.84 1.95 -4.12
C LEU A 199 -4.16 1.51 -5.56
N TRP A 200 -3.33 1.92 -6.52
CA TRP A 200 -3.46 1.49 -7.91
C TRP A 200 -3.23 -0.01 -8.08
N MET A 201 -2.24 -0.58 -7.37
CA MET A 201 -2.02 -2.03 -7.32
C MET A 201 -3.23 -2.78 -6.74
N TRP A 202 -3.76 -2.29 -5.62
CA TRP A 202 -4.90 -2.90 -4.94
C TRP A 202 -6.13 -2.91 -5.86
N TRP A 203 -6.44 -1.76 -6.45
CA TRP A 203 -7.49 -1.65 -7.45
C TRP A 203 -7.28 -2.62 -8.62
N ALA A 204 -6.07 -2.70 -9.17
CA ALA A 204 -5.75 -3.56 -10.30
C ALA A 204 -6.00 -5.05 -10.00
N THR A 205 -5.59 -5.52 -8.81
CA THR A 205 -5.81 -6.92 -8.40
C THR A 205 -7.28 -7.27 -8.21
N MET A 206 -8.11 -6.33 -7.72
CA MET A 206 -9.56 -6.52 -7.62
C MET A 206 -10.23 -6.49 -8.99
N TYR A 207 -9.89 -5.50 -9.82
CA TYR A 207 -10.43 -5.34 -11.17
C TYR A 207 -10.14 -6.55 -12.07
N LEU A 208 -8.95 -7.17 -11.92
CA LEU A 208 -8.58 -8.40 -12.63
C LEU A 208 -9.06 -9.68 -11.93
N SER A 209 -9.87 -9.57 -10.86
CA SER A 209 -10.51 -10.66 -10.12
C SER A 209 -9.54 -11.64 -9.44
N HIS A 210 -8.37 -11.17 -9.00
CA HIS A 210 -7.39 -11.99 -8.29
C HIS A 210 -7.51 -11.89 -6.75
N HIS A 211 -8.04 -10.79 -6.24
CA HIS A 211 -8.11 -10.52 -4.80
C HIS A 211 -9.42 -9.86 -4.39
N TYR A 212 -9.85 -10.14 -3.17
CA TYR A 212 -10.93 -9.43 -2.48
C TYR A 212 -10.38 -8.22 -1.73
N ALA A 213 -11.19 -7.18 -1.49
CA ALA A 213 -10.73 -6.02 -0.72
C ALA A 213 -10.21 -6.41 0.68
N VAL A 214 -10.85 -7.39 1.32
CA VAL A 214 -10.49 -7.85 2.67
C VAL A 214 -9.10 -8.49 2.73
N ASP A 215 -8.72 -9.27 1.72
CA ASP A 215 -7.42 -9.94 1.71
C ASP A 215 -6.28 -8.96 1.38
N LEU A 216 -6.58 -7.89 0.64
CA LEU A 216 -5.67 -6.75 0.40
C LEU A 216 -5.44 -5.97 1.68
N VAL A 217 -6.50 -5.64 2.43
CA VAL A 217 -6.39 -4.95 3.72
C VAL A 217 -5.54 -5.76 4.70
N CYS A 218 -5.78 -7.07 4.81
CA CYS A 218 -4.98 -7.93 5.67
C CYS A 218 -3.51 -8.02 5.23
N GLY A 219 -3.24 -8.08 3.93
CA GLY A 219 -1.87 -8.02 3.38
C GLY A 219 -1.17 -6.70 3.70
N GLY A 220 -1.86 -5.57 3.49
CA GLY A 220 -1.38 -4.24 3.85
C GLY A 220 -1.07 -4.13 5.34
N LEU A 221 -1.99 -4.58 6.21
CA LEU A 221 -1.79 -4.59 7.67
C LEU A 221 -0.58 -5.44 8.09
N LEU A 222 -0.38 -6.62 7.49
CA LEU A 222 0.79 -7.45 7.74
C LEU A 222 2.09 -6.69 7.44
N ALA A 223 2.15 -6.02 6.29
CA ALA A 223 3.29 -5.20 5.90
C ALA A 223 3.49 -3.98 6.82
N THR A 224 2.41 -3.30 7.19
CA THR A 224 2.44 -2.15 8.12
C THR A 224 2.98 -2.55 9.48
N VAL A 225 2.47 -3.63 10.08
CA VAL A 225 2.95 -4.14 11.37
C VAL A 225 4.43 -4.51 11.29
N ALA A 226 4.83 -5.26 10.26
CA ALA A 226 6.23 -5.65 10.07
C ALA A 226 7.15 -4.42 9.87
N PHE A 227 6.70 -3.43 9.11
CA PHE A 227 7.43 -2.18 8.90
C PHE A 227 7.61 -1.40 10.20
N TYR A 228 6.56 -1.16 10.98
CA TYR A 228 6.69 -0.39 12.22
C TYR A 228 7.53 -1.12 13.28
N PHE A 229 7.43 -2.46 13.33
CA PHE A 229 8.34 -3.27 14.13
C PHE A 229 9.79 -3.09 13.67
N ALA A 230 10.06 -3.17 12.36
CA ALA A 230 11.39 -2.96 11.80
C ALA A 230 11.89 -1.52 12.02
N LYS A 231 11.01 -0.53 11.90
CA LYS A 231 11.28 0.90 12.06
C LYS A 231 11.79 1.21 13.45
N THR A 232 11.03 0.79 14.46
CA THR A 232 11.32 1.08 15.87
C THR A 232 12.59 0.39 16.37
N ARG A 233 12.99 -0.74 15.78
CA ARG A 233 14.09 -1.57 16.29
C ARG A 233 15.36 -1.55 15.46
N PHE A 234 15.26 -1.37 14.16
CA PHE A 234 16.36 -1.67 13.23
C PHE A 234 16.56 -0.64 12.12
N LEU A 235 15.55 0.17 11.79
CA LEU A 235 15.60 1.06 10.63
C LEU A 235 16.49 2.27 10.92
N PRO A 236 17.50 2.51 10.06
CA PRO A 236 18.29 3.72 10.07
C PRO A 236 17.46 5.00 9.91
N ARG A 237 17.82 6.04 10.63
CA ARG A 237 17.25 7.38 10.47
C ARG A 237 17.84 8.08 9.24
N VAL A 238 16.99 8.82 8.54
CA VAL A 238 17.42 9.68 7.41
C VAL A 238 17.97 10.98 7.96
N GLN A 239 19.18 11.35 7.53
CA GLN A 239 19.84 12.62 7.86
C GLN A 239 19.65 13.58 6.68
N SER A 240 19.11 14.78 6.91
CA SER A 240 18.66 15.68 5.84
C SER A 240 19.80 16.27 5.00
N ASP A 241 21.01 16.29 5.53
CA ASP A 241 22.23 16.75 4.88
C ASP A 241 22.93 15.67 4.05
N LYS A 242 22.46 14.40 4.13
CA LYS A 242 23.07 13.24 3.48
C LYS A 242 22.16 12.74 2.36
N MET A 243 22.60 12.85 1.11
CA MET A 243 21.80 12.48 -0.06
C MET A 243 22.07 11.03 -0.48
N PHE A 244 23.34 10.64 -0.52
CA PHE A 244 23.76 9.31 -0.92
C PHE A 244 24.19 8.49 0.29
N ARG A 245 24.09 7.18 0.16
CA ARG A 245 24.53 6.22 1.18
C ARG A 245 25.97 6.47 1.65
N TRP A 246 26.85 6.89 0.75
CA TRP A 246 28.28 7.10 1.01
C TRP A 246 28.57 8.38 1.80
N ASP A 247 27.59 9.27 1.91
CA ASP A 247 27.73 10.51 2.68
C ASP A 247 27.60 10.25 4.19
N TYR A 248 27.06 9.10 4.61
CA TYR A 248 26.81 8.77 6.01
C TYR A 248 28.09 8.36 6.74
N ASP A 249 28.50 9.17 7.72
CA ASP A 249 29.62 8.85 8.62
C ASP A 249 29.21 7.91 9.77
N TYR A 250 27.94 8.01 10.19
CA TYR A 250 27.32 7.18 11.22
C TYR A 250 25.82 7.01 10.94
N VAL A 251 25.21 6.02 11.59
CA VAL A 251 23.78 5.73 11.49
C VAL A 251 23.16 5.67 12.88
N GLU A 252 22.03 6.35 13.05
CA GLU A 252 21.17 6.23 14.22
C GLU A 252 20.01 5.29 13.92
N ILE A 253 19.55 4.53 14.92
CA ILE A 253 18.43 3.60 14.81
C ILE A 253 17.36 3.99 15.84
N GLY A 254 16.09 3.87 15.44
CA GLY A 254 14.93 4.16 16.31
C GLY A 254 14.40 5.58 16.17
N ASP A 255 13.36 5.89 16.95
CA ASP A 255 12.77 7.23 16.98
C ASP A 255 13.56 8.15 17.92
N TYR A 256 13.56 9.47 17.65
CA TYR A 256 14.14 10.47 18.55
C TYR A 256 13.48 10.29 19.93
N SER A 257 14.24 10.18 21.02
CA SER A 257 13.70 10.29 22.37
C SER A 257 13.22 11.72 22.58
N ARG A 258 12.03 12.04 22.09
CA ARG A 258 11.27 13.24 22.42
C ARG A 258 10.11 12.73 23.25
N GLU A 259 10.05 13.16 24.50
CA GLU A 259 9.04 12.79 25.49
C GLU A 259 7.65 12.58 24.85
N SER A 260 7.02 11.46 25.22
CA SER A 260 5.66 11.09 24.87
C SER A 260 4.70 12.28 25.02
N GLY A 261 4.24 12.88 23.92
CA GLY A 261 3.35 14.03 24.02
C GLY A 261 2.53 14.45 22.80
N TYR A 262 2.89 14.12 21.54
CA TYR A 262 2.34 14.87 20.41
C TYR A 262 1.96 14.08 19.14
N ASP A 263 1.82 12.75 19.21
CA ASP A 263 1.48 11.95 18.00
C ASP A 263 -0.03 11.74 17.76
N LEU A 264 -0.88 12.45 18.51
CA LEU A 264 -2.33 12.54 18.25
C LEU A 264 -2.71 13.84 17.52
N ALA A 265 -1.77 14.76 17.31
CA ALA A 265 -2.02 16.07 16.69
C ALA A 265 -1.79 16.10 15.17
N SER A 266 -1.23 15.03 14.57
CA SER A 266 -0.96 14.99 13.13
C SER A 266 -2.15 14.53 12.27
N LEU A 267 -3.30 14.26 12.89
CA LEU A 267 -4.53 13.81 12.20
C LEU A 267 -5.50 14.95 11.87
N ASP A 268 -5.19 16.20 12.23
CA ASP A 268 -6.09 17.36 12.09
C ASP A 268 -5.47 18.57 11.36
N GLY A 269 -4.36 18.37 10.63
CA GLY A 269 -3.50 19.49 10.18
C GLY A 269 -3.46 19.82 8.68
N ASP A 270 -4.10 19.06 7.79
CA ASP A 270 -3.86 19.19 6.33
C ASP A 270 -5.11 19.49 5.51
N PHE A 271 -5.94 20.42 5.99
CA PHE A 271 -6.89 21.18 5.18
C PHE A 271 -6.67 22.69 5.40
N ASN A 272 -5.63 23.25 4.79
CA ASN A 272 -5.58 24.69 4.51
C ASN A 272 -5.31 24.90 3.02
N LEU A 273 -6.40 25.16 2.31
CA LEU A 273 -6.45 25.76 0.98
C LEU A 273 -6.20 27.27 1.12
N ASP A 274 -5.37 27.78 0.21
CA ASP A 274 -5.28 29.14 -0.34
C ASP A 274 -5.06 30.36 0.57
N SER A 275 -3.95 31.09 0.30
CA SER A 275 -4.03 32.49 -0.11
C SER A 275 -2.68 33.01 -0.67
N ASP A 276 -2.64 33.16 -1.99
CA ASP A 276 -2.07 34.27 -2.77
C ASP A 276 -0.70 34.89 -2.40
N GLU A 277 0.33 34.63 -3.21
CA GLU A 277 1.45 35.58 -3.35
C GLU A 277 1.89 35.70 -4.81
N TRP A 278 1.16 36.54 -5.57
CA TRP A 278 1.66 37.13 -6.81
C TRP A 278 1.17 38.58 -6.94
N THR A 279 2.00 39.55 -6.52
CA THR A 279 1.98 40.92 -7.04
C THR A 279 3.35 41.60 -6.89
N VAL A 280 4.05 41.70 -8.02
CA VAL A 280 4.88 42.81 -8.53
C VAL A 280 5.29 43.97 -7.58
N GLY A 281 6.61 44.08 -7.38
CA GLY A 281 7.45 45.24 -7.70
C GLY A 281 7.18 46.60 -7.01
N SER A 282 8.17 47.09 -6.27
CA SER A 282 8.49 48.52 -6.23
C SER A 282 9.94 48.77 -5.84
N SER A 283 10.67 49.34 -6.81
CA SER A 283 12.02 49.88 -6.67
C SER A 283 12.00 51.25 -5.98
N SER A 284 13.10 51.57 -5.32
CA SER A 284 13.40 52.83 -4.66
C SER A 284 13.62 54.03 -5.60
N SER A 285 13.48 55.23 -5.01
CA SER A 285 14.02 56.57 -5.36
C SER A 285 13.06 57.55 -6.04
N VAL A 286 12.76 58.70 -5.42
CA VAL A 286 13.46 59.99 -5.54
C VAL A 286 12.81 61.07 -4.64
N SER A 287 13.64 62.02 -4.19
CA SER A 287 13.34 63.17 -3.32
C SER A 287 12.82 64.38 -4.11
N SER A 288 11.98 65.23 -3.50
CA SER A 288 12.04 66.70 -3.57
C SER A 288 10.89 67.38 -2.80
N GLY A 289 11.18 68.51 -2.13
CA GLY A 289 10.19 69.58 -1.94
C GLY A 289 9.95 70.07 -0.52
N SER A 290 10.75 71.03 -0.09
CA SER A 290 10.60 71.93 1.06
C SER A 290 9.27 72.70 1.13
N LEU A 291 8.75 72.97 2.35
CA LEU A 291 8.38 74.30 2.91
C LEU A 291 7.43 74.18 4.14
N SER A 292 7.71 74.97 5.18
CA SER A 292 6.89 75.31 6.37
C SER A 292 6.25 76.71 6.20
N PRO A 293 5.53 77.31 7.18
CA PRO A 293 4.36 76.92 8.01
C PRO A 293 3.17 77.92 7.80
N VAL A 294 2.08 77.88 8.59
CA VAL A 294 1.31 79.02 9.21
C VAL A 294 -0.05 78.55 9.79
N ASP A 295 -0.41 79.17 10.92
CA ASP A 295 -1.59 79.05 11.81
C ASP A 295 -2.98 79.20 11.16
N ASP A 296 -4.02 78.67 11.82
CA ASP A 296 -5.13 79.52 12.30
C ASP A 296 -6.05 78.85 13.34
N HIS A 297 -6.47 79.71 14.26
CA HIS A 297 -7.40 79.61 15.40
C HIS A 297 -8.67 78.77 15.22
N TYR A 298 -9.20 78.19 16.32
CA TYR A 298 -10.51 78.53 16.92
C TYR A 298 -10.61 78.02 18.36
N THR A 299 -10.76 78.97 19.28
CA THR A 299 -11.11 78.83 20.70
C THR A 299 -12.62 78.85 20.89
N TRP A 300 -13.15 77.98 21.75
CA TRP A 300 -14.36 78.23 22.53
C TRP A 300 -14.15 77.64 23.93
N GLU A 301 -13.98 78.52 24.91
CA GLU A 301 -13.98 78.18 26.33
C GLU A 301 -15.39 78.30 26.93
N SER A 302 -15.53 77.59 28.06
CA SER A 302 -16.27 77.97 29.27
C SER A 302 -17.65 77.33 29.45
N GLU A 303 -17.75 76.40 30.41
CA GLU A 303 -18.33 76.74 31.71
C GLU A 303 -18.03 75.67 32.79
N THR A 304 -17.79 76.19 33.98
CA THR A 304 -17.43 75.57 35.26
C THR A 304 -18.64 75.07 36.06
N LEU A 305 -18.49 74.01 36.88
CA LEU A 305 -18.74 73.96 38.34
C LEU A 305 -19.15 72.57 38.89
N THR A 306 -18.32 72.09 39.84
CA THR A 306 -18.62 71.41 41.13
C THR A 306 -19.56 70.19 41.19
N SER A 307 -19.07 69.08 41.78
CA SER A 307 -19.31 68.73 43.19
C SER A 307 -18.68 67.38 43.57
N ASN A 308 -18.01 67.36 44.72
CA ASN A 308 -17.59 66.15 45.45
C ASN A 308 -18.80 65.47 46.11
N HIS A 309 -18.77 64.14 46.25
CA HIS A 309 -19.03 63.50 47.54
C HIS A 309 -18.57 62.03 47.58
N ASP A 310 -18.08 61.68 48.76
CA ASP A 310 -17.42 60.46 49.26
C ASP A 310 -18.35 59.22 49.47
N ILE A 311 -17.74 58.14 50.01
CA ILE A 311 -18.30 57.04 50.85
C ILE A 311 -18.77 55.80 50.05
N GLU A 312 -18.41 54.52 50.33
CA GLU A 312 -17.76 53.83 51.46
C GLU A 312 -17.19 52.47 50.98
N ALA A 313 -16.21 51.96 51.74
CA ALA A 313 -15.81 50.56 51.77
C ALA A 313 -16.67 49.77 52.77
N GLY A 314 -16.90 48.47 52.52
CA GLY A 314 -17.55 47.61 53.50
C GLY A 314 -17.62 46.14 53.12
N ARG A 315 -16.60 45.40 53.59
CA ARG A 315 -16.55 43.97 53.99
C ARG A 315 -16.89 42.89 52.98
#